data_AF-A0A9D3PDP0-F1
#
_entry.id   AF-A0A9D3PDP0-F1
#
_cell.length_a   1.000
_cell.length_b   1.000
_cell.length_c   1.000
_cell.angle_alpha   90.00
_cell.angle_beta   90.00
_cell.angle_gamma   90.00
#
_symmetry.space_group_name_H-M   'P 1'
#
loop_
_entity.id
_entity.type
_entity.pdbx_description
1 polymer ?
#
loop_
_entity_poly.entity_id
_entity_poly.type
_entity_poly.pdbx_seq_one_letter_code
_entity_poly.pdbx_strand_id
1 'polypeptide(L)'
;MEGLWRLLLLGWACHFLSCPGLTGATIIGTPQQCEKAEFVPGYNLAGEGFDIVKMERKGAYVINMEEWRKPNGSCTLVANRYLGRIKQKLPVAMVDWRALSKCKMKVASRKYESSESLVNDSTSSVKNDWRIGLNFHINPSVSVGASLGGTHSREASYAMQKSKEDKYSFTSHEVHCSFYR
;
A
#
# COMPACT_ATOMS: atom_id res chain seq x y z
N MET A 1 -3.32 -7.96 54.36
CA MET A 1 -3.10 -6.91 53.34
C MET A 1 -1.91 -7.19 52.41
N GLU A 2 -1.03 -8.17 52.71
CA GLU A 2 0.14 -8.47 51.87
C GLU A 2 -0.15 -9.29 50.59
N GLY A 3 -1.20 -10.12 50.61
CA GLY A 3 -1.57 -10.95 49.45
C GLY A 3 -2.15 -10.17 48.27
N LEU A 4 -2.84 -9.05 48.55
CA LEU A 4 -3.44 -8.19 47.52
C LEU A 4 -2.35 -7.44 46.73
N TRP A 5 -1.27 -7.04 47.41
CA TRP A 5 -0.16 -6.33 46.77
C TRP A 5 0.69 -7.24 45.87
N ARG A 6 0.86 -8.51 46.24
CA ARG A 6 1.52 -9.52 45.39
C ARG A 6 0.74 -9.82 44.11
N LEU A 7 -0.60 -9.86 44.17
CA LEU A 7 -1.47 -10.03 43.01
C LEU A 7 -1.45 -8.83 42.06
N LEU A 8 -1.38 -7.61 42.61
CA LEU A 8 -1.25 -6.38 41.82
C LEU A 8 0.12 -6.27 41.11
N LEU A 9 1.20 -6.70 41.77
CA LEU A 9 2.54 -6.75 41.18
C LEU A 9 2.67 -7.82 40.07
N LEU A 10 2.04 -8.99 40.24
CA LEU A 10 1.98 -10.04 39.21
C LEU A 10 1.11 -9.62 38.00
N GLY A 11 0.02 -8.88 38.23
CA GLY A 11 -0.82 -8.31 37.17
C GLY A 11 -0.09 -7.26 36.31
N TRP A 12 0.74 -6.42 36.93
CA TRP A 12 1.58 -5.46 36.20
C TRP A 12 2.70 -6.13 35.38
N ALA A 13 3.30 -7.21 35.89
CA ALA A 13 4.32 -7.96 35.14
C ALA A 13 3.74 -8.66 33.89
N CYS A 14 2.49 -9.14 33.94
CA CYS A 14 1.82 -9.74 32.78
C CYS A 14 1.40 -8.73 31.71
N HIS A 15 1.19 -7.45 32.05
CA HIS A 15 0.92 -6.40 31.06
C HIS A 15 2.16 -6.00 30.25
N PHE A 16 3.37 -6.15 30.78
CA PHE A 16 4.59 -5.92 30.00
C PHE A 16 4.97 -7.08 29.09
N LEU A 17 4.49 -8.30 29.36
CA LEU A 17 4.79 -9.50 28.55
C LEU A 17 3.79 -9.76 27.41
N SER A 18 2.75 -8.95 27.28
CA SER A 18 1.75 -9.06 26.23
C SER A 18 1.86 -7.86 25.28
N CYS A 19 3.02 -7.74 24.63
CA CYS A 19 3.14 -6.96 23.40
C CYS A 19 2.88 -7.89 22.20
N PRO A 20 1.68 -7.94 21.61
CA PRO A 20 1.44 -8.60 20.34
C PRO A 20 2.01 -7.74 19.19
N GLY A 21 3.31 -7.43 19.26
CA GLY A 21 3.98 -6.48 18.35
C GLY A 21 4.98 -7.11 17.38
N LEU A 22 5.54 -8.28 17.67
CA LEU A 22 6.54 -8.93 16.81
C LEU A 22 5.91 -9.85 15.76
N THR A 23 4.97 -9.32 14.97
CA THR A 23 4.51 -10.00 13.75
C THR A 23 5.30 -9.53 12.53
N GLY A 24 6.59 -9.88 12.53
CA GLY A 24 7.55 -9.60 11.47
C GLY A 24 8.93 -9.35 12.05
N ALA A 25 9.59 -10.37 12.60
CA ALA A 25 10.93 -10.20 13.16
C ALA A 25 11.91 -9.82 12.05
N THR A 26 12.35 -8.56 12.06
CA THR A 26 13.42 -8.06 11.22
C THR A 26 14.75 -8.59 11.74
N ILE A 27 15.57 -9.13 10.84
CA ILE A 27 16.86 -9.73 11.17
C ILE A 27 17.95 -8.95 10.44
N ILE A 28 19.05 -8.65 11.13
CA ILE A 28 20.25 -8.11 10.48
C ILE A 28 20.99 -9.26 9.82
N GLY A 29 21.07 -9.26 8.48
CA GLY A 29 21.74 -10.28 7.69
C GLY A 29 23.24 -10.01 7.58
N THR A 30 24.05 -11.08 7.56
CA THR A 30 25.47 -10.97 7.19
C THR A 30 25.62 -10.69 5.68
N PRO A 31 26.76 -10.15 5.21
CA PRO A 31 26.95 -9.85 3.78
C PRO A 31 26.63 -11.04 2.85
N GLN A 32 27.13 -12.25 3.18
CA GLN A 32 26.84 -13.47 2.42
C GLN A 32 25.36 -13.85 2.41
N GLN A 33 24.65 -13.68 3.53
CA GLN A 33 23.21 -13.94 3.59
C GLN A 33 22.42 -12.95 2.73
N CYS A 34 22.86 -11.69 2.69
CA CYS A 34 22.22 -10.63 1.95
C CYS A 34 22.41 -10.75 0.43
N GLU A 35 23.58 -11.19 -0.01
CA GLU A 35 23.84 -11.49 -1.42
C GLU A 35 22.97 -12.64 -1.92
N LYS A 36 22.83 -13.70 -1.12
CA LYS A 36 22.01 -14.88 -1.47
C LYS A 36 20.50 -14.64 -1.38
N ALA A 37 20.05 -13.75 -0.49
CA ALA A 37 18.63 -13.50 -0.29
C ALA A 37 18.02 -12.73 -1.49
N GLU A 38 16.86 -13.19 -1.94
CA GLU A 38 16.03 -12.47 -2.92
C GLU A 38 15.31 -11.29 -2.26
N PHE A 39 14.88 -10.32 -3.06
CA PHE A 39 14.01 -9.25 -2.57
C PHE A 39 12.61 -9.76 -2.22
N VAL A 40 11.92 -9.03 -1.37
CA VAL A 40 10.49 -9.24 -1.13
C VAL A 40 9.66 -8.98 -2.41
N PRO A 41 8.51 -9.65 -2.60
CA PRO A 41 7.68 -9.46 -3.78
C PRO A 41 7.25 -8.00 -3.95
N GLY A 42 7.40 -7.45 -5.16
CA GLY A 42 6.99 -6.08 -5.49
C GLY A 42 7.82 -4.97 -4.83
N TYR A 43 9.04 -5.27 -4.36
CA TYR A 43 9.90 -4.32 -3.64
C TYR A 43 10.10 -2.97 -4.35
N ASN A 44 10.10 -2.96 -5.68
CA ASN A 44 10.36 -1.78 -6.51
C ASN A 44 9.12 -0.90 -6.74
N LEU A 45 7.90 -1.40 -6.46
CA LEU A 45 6.66 -0.66 -6.73
C LEU A 45 6.55 0.63 -5.90
N ALA A 46 7.06 0.64 -4.67
CA ALA A 46 6.96 1.81 -3.78
C ALA A 46 7.84 2.99 -4.23
N GLY A 47 8.85 2.75 -5.07
CA GLY A 47 9.72 3.79 -5.62
C GLY A 47 9.39 4.21 -7.04
N GLU A 48 8.41 3.55 -7.68
CA GLU A 48 7.99 3.84 -9.05
C GLU A 48 7.08 5.08 -9.08
N GLY A 49 7.34 6.00 -10.02
CA GLY A 49 6.49 7.15 -10.25
C GLY A 49 5.08 6.76 -10.70
N PHE A 50 4.08 7.51 -10.27
CA PHE A 50 2.68 7.26 -10.58
C PHE A 50 2.01 8.51 -11.17
N ASP A 51 1.34 8.34 -12.31
CA ASP A 51 0.54 9.38 -12.97
C ASP A 51 -0.86 9.41 -12.36
N ILE A 52 -1.15 10.39 -11.52
CA ILE A 52 -2.45 10.50 -10.85
C ILE A 52 -3.61 10.79 -11.82
N VAL A 53 -3.33 11.40 -12.97
CA VAL A 53 -4.35 11.78 -13.97
C VAL A 53 -4.75 10.58 -14.81
N LYS A 54 -3.78 9.71 -15.14
CA LYS A 54 -4.01 8.46 -15.89
C LYS A 54 -4.28 7.25 -15.00
N MET A 55 -3.95 7.33 -13.71
CA MET A 55 -3.95 6.19 -12.77
C MET A 55 -3.00 5.07 -13.22
N GLU A 56 -1.83 5.45 -13.74
CA GLU A 56 -0.86 4.54 -14.36
C GLU A 56 0.54 4.67 -13.75
N ARG A 57 1.27 3.56 -13.67
CA ARG A 57 2.68 3.55 -13.29
C ARG A 57 3.55 4.06 -14.43
N LYS A 58 4.59 4.84 -14.12
CA LYS A 58 5.43 5.51 -15.13
C LYS A 58 6.59 4.66 -15.64
N GLY A 59 6.95 3.56 -14.98
CA GLY A 59 8.17 2.79 -15.28
C GLY A 59 9.47 3.52 -14.93
N ALA A 60 9.39 4.71 -14.32
CA ALA A 60 10.53 5.51 -13.88
C ALA A 60 10.57 5.53 -12.34
N TYR A 61 11.76 5.40 -11.75
CA TYR A 61 11.93 5.26 -10.31
C TYR A 61 12.49 6.53 -9.70
N VAL A 62 11.76 7.10 -8.74
CA VAL A 62 12.14 8.32 -8.00
C VAL A 62 12.82 8.02 -6.67
N ILE A 63 12.65 6.79 -6.17
CA ILE A 63 13.34 6.27 -4.98
C ILE A 63 14.14 5.04 -5.41
N ASN A 64 15.42 4.99 -5.02
CA ASN A 64 16.26 3.83 -5.27
C ASN A 64 15.84 2.66 -4.36
N MET A 65 15.09 1.72 -4.94
CA MET A 65 14.66 0.50 -4.27
C MET A 65 15.63 -0.67 -4.49
N GLU A 66 16.72 -0.48 -5.23
CA GLU A 66 17.74 -1.51 -5.49
C GLU A 66 18.82 -1.54 -4.41
N GLU A 67 19.04 -0.41 -3.74
CA GLU A 67 20.00 -0.34 -2.64
C GLU A 67 19.48 -1.13 -1.43
N TRP A 68 20.16 -2.22 -1.08
CA TRP A 68 19.85 -3.07 0.07
C TRP A 68 20.99 -3.10 1.09
N ARG A 69 22.20 -2.65 0.71
CA ARG A 69 23.42 -2.84 1.47
C ARG A 69 23.69 -1.63 2.36
N LYS A 70 23.82 -1.88 3.65
CA LYS A 70 24.21 -0.85 4.63
C LYS A 70 25.72 -0.60 4.54
N PRO A 71 26.25 0.50 5.11
CA PRO A 71 27.68 0.83 5.04
C PRO A 71 28.61 -0.29 5.55
N ASN A 72 28.15 -1.09 6.51
CA ASN A 72 28.88 -2.24 7.06
C ASN A 72 28.72 -3.54 6.24
N GLY A 73 28.13 -3.48 5.05
CA GLY A 73 27.85 -4.65 4.19
C GLY A 73 26.64 -5.49 4.61
N SER A 74 26.02 -5.21 5.77
CA SER A 74 24.83 -5.91 6.22
C SER A 74 23.56 -5.46 5.49
N CYS A 75 22.46 -6.18 5.68
CA CYS A 75 21.15 -5.80 5.16
C CYS A 75 20.04 -6.12 6.17
N THR A 76 18.83 -5.70 5.81
CA THR A 76 17.61 -6.02 6.54
C THR A 76 16.94 -7.23 5.90
N LEU A 77 16.82 -8.33 6.65
CA LEU A 77 16.13 -9.55 6.23
C LEU A 77 14.79 -9.70 6.96
N VAL A 78 13.81 -10.26 6.25
CA VAL A 78 12.48 -10.59 6.78
C VAL A 78 12.08 -12.01 6.38
N ALA A 79 11.40 -12.71 7.27
CA ALA A 79 10.87 -14.04 6.98
C ALA A 79 9.46 -13.94 6.37
N ASN A 80 9.32 -14.32 5.10
CA ASN A 80 8.03 -14.21 4.39
C ASN A 80 7.11 -15.39 4.69
N ARG A 81 6.06 -15.15 5.47
CA ARG A 81 5.11 -16.18 5.91
C ARG A 81 4.29 -16.79 4.77
N TYR A 82 4.10 -16.08 3.66
CA TYR A 82 3.39 -16.61 2.49
C TYR A 82 4.27 -17.54 1.65
N LEU A 83 5.59 -17.42 1.76
CA LEU A 83 6.56 -18.19 0.99
C LEU A 83 7.37 -19.12 1.90
N GLY A 84 6.69 -19.86 2.78
CA GLY A 84 7.36 -20.86 3.63
C GLY A 84 8.40 -20.31 4.61
N ARG A 85 8.32 -19.02 4.97
CA ARG A 85 9.28 -18.30 5.83
C ARG A 85 10.69 -18.20 5.25
N ILE A 86 10.84 -18.21 3.93
CA ILE A 86 12.12 -17.84 3.30
C ILE A 86 12.56 -16.44 3.77
N LYS A 87 13.86 -16.27 3.95
CA LYS A 87 14.47 -14.98 4.29
C LYS A 87 14.64 -14.17 3.00
N GLN A 88 13.98 -13.03 2.95
CA GLN A 88 14.07 -12.08 1.83
C GLN A 88 14.65 -10.76 2.33
N LYS A 89 15.39 -10.06 1.47
CA LYS A 89 15.98 -8.77 1.79
C LYS A 89 15.03 -7.62 1.45
N LEU A 90 15.15 -6.55 2.23
CA LEU A 90 14.45 -5.30 2.00
C LEU A 90 15.40 -4.25 1.40
N PRO A 91 14.90 -3.40 0.51
CA PRO A 91 15.57 -2.14 0.17
C PRO A 91 15.82 -1.28 1.41
N VAL A 92 16.90 -0.51 1.42
CA VAL A 92 17.25 0.41 2.52
C VAL A 92 16.15 1.47 2.72
N ALA A 93 15.54 1.94 1.64
CA ALA A 93 14.46 2.90 1.68
C ALA A 93 13.11 2.30 2.16
N MET A 94 12.99 0.98 2.26
CA MET A 94 11.75 0.32 2.65
C MET A 94 11.68 0.12 4.17
N VAL A 95 10.64 0.70 4.77
CA VAL A 95 10.33 0.57 6.19
C VAL A 95 9.01 -0.18 6.40
N ASP A 96 8.82 -0.72 7.60
CA ASP A 96 7.54 -1.30 8.05
C ASP A 96 6.94 -2.44 7.22
N TRP A 97 7.74 -3.10 6.37
CA TRP A 97 7.29 -4.25 5.58
C TRP A 97 6.70 -5.36 6.46
N ARG A 98 5.46 -5.77 6.17
CA ARG A 98 4.80 -6.88 6.88
C ARG A 98 4.01 -7.77 5.95
N ALA A 99 4.22 -9.07 6.08
CA ALA A 99 3.28 -10.07 5.59
C ALA A 99 2.00 -10.02 6.45
N LEU A 100 0.88 -9.74 5.81
CA LEU A 100 -0.45 -9.79 6.41
C LEU A 100 -0.91 -11.25 6.50
N SER A 101 -2.03 -11.53 7.17
CA SER A 101 -2.54 -12.91 7.32
C SER A 101 -4.01 -13.04 6.93
N LYS A 102 -4.62 -11.95 6.47
CA LYS A 102 -6.06 -11.86 6.27
C LYS A 102 -6.34 -11.38 4.85
N CYS A 103 -6.72 -12.30 3.96
CA CYS A 103 -7.58 -11.96 2.85
C CYS A 103 -8.98 -12.52 3.11
N LYS A 104 -10.01 -11.71 2.85
CA LYS A 104 -11.38 -12.18 2.74
C LYS A 104 -11.76 -12.14 1.27
N MET A 105 -11.96 -13.31 0.67
CA MET A 105 -12.43 -13.43 -0.71
C MET A 105 -13.91 -13.03 -0.79
N LYS A 106 -14.17 -11.72 -0.82
CA LYS A 106 -15.50 -11.14 -0.95
C LYS A 106 -15.54 -10.29 -2.22
N VAL A 107 -16.64 -10.40 -2.95
CA VAL A 107 -16.92 -9.53 -4.10
C VAL A 107 -17.55 -8.25 -3.58
N ALA A 108 -16.92 -7.12 -3.86
CA ALA A 108 -17.53 -5.81 -3.72
C ALA A 108 -18.18 -5.43 -5.06
N SER A 109 -19.49 -5.17 -5.05
CA SER A 109 -20.26 -4.79 -6.23
C SER A 109 -20.78 -3.37 -6.07
N ARG A 110 -20.60 -2.54 -7.08
CA ARG A 110 -21.03 -1.12 -7.09
C ARG A 110 -21.74 -0.81 -8.40
N LYS A 111 -22.73 0.09 -8.34
CA LYS A 111 -23.43 0.65 -9.50
C LYS A 111 -23.20 2.16 -9.53
N TYR A 112 -22.96 2.71 -10.71
CA TYR A 112 -22.70 4.11 -10.96
C TYR A 112 -23.71 4.61 -11.99
N GLU A 113 -24.44 5.67 -11.63
CA GLU A 113 -25.44 6.28 -12.52
C GLU A 113 -24.82 7.31 -13.48
N SER A 114 -23.52 7.60 -13.35
CA SER A 114 -22.79 8.52 -14.21
C SER A 114 -21.32 8.14 -14.36
N SER A 115 -20.72 8.59 -15.46
CA SER A 115 -19.28 8.47 -15.72
C SER A 115 -18.45 9.16 -14.65
N GLU A 116 -18.91 10.32 -14.16
CA GLU A 116 -18.22 11.04 -13.08
C GLU A 116 -18.15 10.21 -11.80
N SER A 117 -19.26 9.58 -11.39
CA SER A 117 -19.26 8.75 -10.18
C SER A 117 -18.35 7.52 -10.29
N LEU A 118 -18.25 6.92 -11.48
CA LEU A 118 -17.33 5.83 -11.75
C LEU A 118 -15.86 6.30 -11.67
N VAL A 119 -15.53 7.43 -12.30
CA VAL A 119 -14.18 7.98 -12.30
C VAL A 119 -13.74 8.40 -10.91
N ASN A 120 -14.60 9.11 -10.17
CA ASN A 120 -14.31 9.50 -8.79
C ASN A 120 -14.01 8.26 -7.93
N ASP A 121 -14.79 7.19 -8.08
CA ASP A 121 -14.56 5.97 -7.31
C ASP A 121 -13.27 5.24 -7.70
N SER A 122 -12.88 5.27 -8.99
CA SER A 122 -11.61 4.66 -9.43
C SER A 122 -10.38 5.28 -8.76
N THR A 123 -10.46 6.57 -8.40
CA THR A 123 -9.38 7.28 -7.70
C THR A 123 -9.32 6.98 -6.19
N SER A 124 -10.35 6.34 -5.62
CA SER A 124 -10.42 6.04 -4.18
C SER A 124 -9.34 5.06 -3.67
N SER A 125 -8.65 4.40 -4.59
CA SER A 125 -7.48 3.56 -4.29
C SER A 125 -6.28 4.37 -3.77
N VAL A 126 -6.21 5.67 -4.06
CA VAL A 126 -5.20 6.60 -3.54
C VAL A 126 -5.64 7.12 -2.18
N LYS A 127 -4.95 6.68 -1.12
CA LYS A 127 -5.36 6.91 0.27
C LYS A 127 -4.83 8.19 0.90
N ASN A 128 -3.77 8.77 0.35
CA ASN A 128 -3.20 10.02 0.84
C ASN A 128 -3.85 11.23 0.14
N ASP A 129 -3.68 12.40 0.74
CA ASP A 129 -3.99 13.65 0.07
C ASP A 129 -2.81 14.05 -0.84
N TRP A 130 -2.82 13.51 -2.05
CA TRP A 130 -1.80 13.77 -3.07
C TRP A 130 -1.77 15.24 -3.55
N ARG A 131 -2.77 16.06 -3.17
CA ARG A 131 -2.86 17.47 -3.58
C ARG A 131 -2.02 18.39 -2.72
N ILE A 132 -1.63 17.96 -1.53
CA ILE A 132 -0.86 18.78 -0.59
C ILE A 132 0.45 19.24 -1.24
N GLY A 133 0.72 20.55 -1.18
CA GLY A 133 1.93 21.14 -1.73
C GLY A 133 1.90 21.37 -3.25
N LEU A 134 0.81 21.01 -3.94
CA LEU A 134 0.62 21.30 -5.35
C LEU A 134 -0.23 22.56 -5.53
N ASN A 135 0.26 23.52 -6.31
CA ASN A 135 -0.50 24.71 -6.65
C ASN A 135 -1.32 24.44 -7.93
N PHE A 136 -2.61 24.19 -7.76
CA PHE A 136 -3.53 24.12 -8.89
C PHE A 136 -4.12 25.53 -9.11
N HIS A 137 -3.71 26.18 -10.19
CA HIS A 137 -4.37 27.40 -10.65
C HIS A 137 -5.75 27.04 -11.21
N ILE A 138 -6.75 26.98 -10.33
CA ILE A 138 -8.12 26.59 -10.69
C ILE A 138 -8.97 27.85 -10.67
N ASN A 139 -9.76 28.03 -11.73
CA ASN A 139 -10.82 29.04 -11.75
C ASN A 139 -11.84 28.71 -10.63
N PRO A 140 -12.13 29.60 -9.67
CA PRO A 140 -13.00 29.32 -8.52
C PRO A 140 -14.43 28.87 -8.89
N SER A 141 -14.84 29.03 -10.16
CA SER A 141 -16.12 28.54 -10.68
C SER A 141 -16.18 27.03 -10.96
N VAL A 142 -15.08 26.28 -10.81
CA VAL A 142 -15.04 24.85 -11.09
C VAL A 142 -14.52 24.10 -9.84
N SER A 143 -15.34 23.25 -9.24
CA SER A 143 -14.94 22.40 -8.11
C SER A 143 -14.10 21.22 -8.61
N VAL A 144 -12.80 21.45 -8.85
CA VAL A 144 -11.96 20.55 -9.67
C VAL A 144 -11.12 19.56 -8.87
N GLY A 145 -10.99 19.71 -7.55
CA GLY A 145 -10.08 18.88 -6.76
C GLY A 145 -10.33 17.36 -6.96
N ALA A 146 -11.59 16.92 -6.87
CA ALA A 146 -11.97 15.53 -7.11
C ALA A 146 -11.86 15.10 -8.58
N SER A 147 -11.88 16.06 -9.51
CA SER A 147 -12.01 15.80 -10.94
C SER A 147 -10.73 15.97 -11.75
N LEU A 148 -9.53 15.96 -11.15
CA LEU A 148 -8.27 15.84 -11.92
C LEU A 148 -7.72 14.42 -11.93
N GLY A 149 -7.77 13.76 -10.77
CA GLY A 149 -7.35 12.37 -10.63
C GLY A 149 -8.19 11.48 -11.53
N GLY A 150 -7.54 10.56 -12.25
CA GLY A 150 -8.22 9.58 -13.10
C GLY A 150 -8.98 10.12 -14.31
N THR A 151 -8.95 11.42 -14.62
CA THR A 151 -9.68 11.96 -15.79
C THR A 151 -9.27 11.37 -17.13
N HIS A 152 -8.03 10.91 -17.23
CA HIS A 152 -7.49 10.25 -18.42
C HIS A 152 -7.20 8.77 -18.15
N SER A 153 -7.81 8.18 -17.12
CA SER A 153 -7.70 6.75 -16.89
C SER A 153 -8.43 5.96 -17.97
N ARG A 154 -8.16 4.65 -17.99
CA ARG A 154 -8.85 3.72 -18.89
C ARG A 154 -10.35 3.68 -18.58
N GLU A 155 -10.71 3.69 -17.31
CA GLU A 155 -12.09 3.72 -16.81
C GLU A 155 -12.79 5.01 -17.26
N ALA A 156 -12.13 6.16 -17.14
CA ALA A 156 -12.67 7.44 -17.60
C ALA A 156 -12.85 7.45 -19.12
N SER A 157 -11.85 7.00 -19.87
CA SER A 157 -11.91 6.92 -21.33
C SER A 157 -13.05 6.03 -21.81
N TYR A 158 -13.22 4.87 -21.18
CA TYR A 158 -14.31 3.94 -21.46
C TYR A 158 -15.68 4.55 -21.14
N ALA A 159 -15.82 5.14 -19.96
CA ALA A 159 -17.08 5.73 -19.52
C ALA A 159 -17.49 6.92 -20.38
N MET A 160 -16.54 7.79 -20.73
CA MET A 160 -16.76 8.91 -21.65
C MET A 160 -17.14 8.45 -23.05
N GLN A 161 -16.52 7.38 -23.57
CA GLN A 161 -16.91 6.81 -24.86
C GLN A 161 -18.36 6.34 -24.83
N LYS A 162 -18.74 5.56 -23.81
CA LYS A 162 -20.10 5.04 -23.68
C LYS A 162 -21.15 6.13 -23.52
N SER A 163 -20.87 7.14 -22.69
CA SER A 163 -21.79 8.27 -22.49
C SER A 163 -22.02 9.15 -23.70
N LYS A 164 -21.14 9.09 -24.72
CA LYS A 164 -21.36 9.78 -26.00
C LYS A 164 -22.27 8.99 -26.94
N GLU A 165 -22.36 7.67 -26.76
CA GLU A 165 -23.18 6.79 -27.58
C GLU A 165 -24.64 6.80 -27.11
N ASP A 166 -24.87 6.70 -25.80
CA ASP A 166 -26.21 6.72 -25.19
C ASP A 166 -26.13 7.01 -23.68
N LYS A 167 -27.28 6.98 -23.00
CA LYS A 167 -27.37 7.00 -21.54
C LYS A 167 -27.01 5.62 -20.97
N TYR A 168 -25.79 5.54 -20.41
CA TYR A 168 -25.30 4.35 -19.72
C TYR A 168 -25.33 4.48 -18.19
N SER A 169 -25.48 3.34 -17.53
CA SER A 169 -25.05 3.15 -16.14
C SER A 169 -23.93 2.12 -16.11
N PHE A 170 -23.07 2.17 -15.10
CA PHE A 170 -21.89 1.32 -15.00
C PHE A 170 -21.96 0.46 -13.76
N THR A 171 -21.34 -0.71 -13.80
CA THR A 171 -21.18 -1.60 -12.64
C THR A 171 -19.73 -2.01 -12.51
N SER A 172 -19.22 -2.03 -11.28
CA SER A 172 -17.88 -2.53 -10.95
C SER A 172 -17.97 -3.69 -9.97
N HIS A 173 -17.15 -4.71 -10.19
CA HIS A 173 -17.01 -5.87 -9.32
C HIS A 173 -15.54 -6.08 -9.01
N GLU A 174 -15.17 -6.00 -7.73
CA GLU A 174 -13.78 -6.12 -7.26
C GLU A 174 -13.64 -7.22 -6.22
N VAL A 175 -12.53 -7.95 -6.27
CA VAL A 175 -12.05 -8.80 -5.17
C VAL A 175 -10.70 -8.27 -4.72
N HIS A 176 -10.61 -7.90 -3.43
CA HIS A 176 -9.41 -7.30 -2.87
C HIS A 176 -8.73 -8.21 -1.84
N CYS A 177 -7.43 -8.44 -2.02
CA CYS A 177 -6.57 -9.11 -1.04
C CYS A 177 -5.31 -8.30 -0.78
N SER A 178 -5.08 -7.89 0.47
CA SER A 178 -3.80 -7.31 0.88
C SER A 178 -2.88 -8.40 1.44
N PHE A 179 -1.79 -8.70 0.73
CA PHE A 179 -0.78 -9.67 1.18
C PHE A 179 0.37 -9.00 1.95
N TYR A 180 0.75 -7.80 1.52
CA TYR A 180 1.87 -7.05 2.10
C TYR A 180 1.41 -5.62 2.39
N ARG A 181 2.04 -4.98 3.37
CA ARG A 181 1.99 -3.54 3.61
C ARG A 181 3.37 -3.02 3.98
#